data_AF-A0A2A7S306-F1
#
_entry.id   AF-A0A2A7S306-F1
#
_cell.length_a   1.000
_cell.length_b   1.000
_cell.length_c   1.000
_cell.angle_alpha   90.00
_cell.angle_beta   90.00
_cell.angle_gamma   90.00
#
_symmetry.space_group_name_H-M   'P 1'
#
loop_
_entity.id
_entity.type
_entity.pdbx_description
1 polymer ?
#
loop_
_entity_poly.entity_id
_entity_poly.type
_entity_poly.pdbx_seq_one_letter_code
_entity_poly.pdbx_strand_id
1 'polypeptide(L)'
;MTASRFANALRASFSDAAAKEDRAAHLAREQVGAAAARRKARSTWWPFLAITSFFISSVASADDGAGSDPSGFTLLSNATNVTHWGLGAGAEVQTMPYKHYGANVAPIPLIYFDDKWVNVVGTTVDLKVGQWDSVSIALRGRVGILEGYKQSDAPVLNGMQNRDSVAFWYGPTLAWDSALGTLSSSYLFGGNKGRQASLDFRKEIQAARWTVVPHMTVEWLSGDYVDYYYGVTPSEMRPGRPAYKGSSASKVSIGTRVAYQLTEHQSVGVDISVAHLGGGITDSPLVGRRFVTGATLGYVYQFR
;
A
#
# COMPACT_ATOMS: atom_id res chain seq x y z
N MET A 1 81.69 25.13 -20.82
CA MET A 1 80.28 25.33 -20.40
C MET A 1 79.60 23.99 -20.56
N THR A 2 79.50 23.27 -19.44
CA THR A 2 79.64 21.82 -19.41
C THR A 2 78.40 21.20 -18.79
N ALA A 3 78.04 19.99 -19.23
CA ALA A 3 76.79 19.23 -19.05
C ALA A 3 76.06 19.30 -17.68
N SER A 4 76.71 19.76 -16.61
CA SER A 4 76.14 19.90 -15.27
C SER A 4 74.98 20.91 -15.16
N ARG A 5 75.02 22.02 -15.91
CA ARG A 5 73.92 23.03 -15.85
C ARG A 5 72.63 22.57 -16.55
N PHE A 6 72.74 21.75 -17.59
CA PHE A 6 71.58 21.17 -18.28
C PHE A 6 70.93 20.05 -17.46
N ALA A 7 71.75 19.22 -16.79
CA ALA A 7 71.26 18.18 -15.89
C ALA A 7 70.48 18.74 -14.68
N ASN A 8 70.95 19.85 -14.09
CA ASN A 8 70.24 20.49 -12.97
C ASN A 8 68.93 21.16 -13.39
N ALA A 9 68.87 21.75 -14.59
CA ALA A 9 67.64 22.34 -15.14
C ALA A 9 66.59 21.25 -15.46
N LEU A 10 67.01 20.12 -16.04
CA LEU A 10 66.12 18.97 -16.25
C LEU A 10 65.63 18.39 -14.93
N ARG A 11 66.49 18.22 -13.92
CA ARG A 11 66.10 17.67 -12.61
C ARG A 11 65.08 18.55 -11.88
N ALA A 12 65.22 19.87 -11.96
CA ALA A 12 64.24 20.81 -11.41
C ALA A 12 62.91 20.75 -12.18
N SER A 13 62.95 20.67 -13.51
CA SER A 13 61.74 20.55 -14.35
C SER A 13 60.99 19.24 -14.12
N PHE A 14 61.70 18.12 -13.88
CA PHE A 14 61.07 16.83 -13.57
C PHE A 14 60.51 16.79 -12.14
N SER A 15 61.16 17.44 -11.18
CA SER A 15 60.64 17.55 -9.80
C SER A 15 59.36 18.39 -9.74
N ASP A 16 59.29 19.47 -10.51
CA ASP A 16 58.13 20.35 -10.55
C ASP A 16 56.97 19.75 -11.37
N ALA A 17 57.29 18.95 -12.39
CA ALA A 17 56.31 18.14 -13.12
C ALA A 17 55.72 17.02 -12.24
N ALA A 18 56.56 16.31 -11.48
CA ALA A 18 56.10 15.26 -10.56
C ALA A 18 55.24 15.83 -9.41
N ALA A 19 55.60 17.00 -8.88
CA ALA A 19 54.79 17.67 -7.85
C ALA A 19 53.43 18.17 -8.40
N LYS A 20 53.37 18.59 -9.67
CA LYS A 20 52.11 18.92 -10.34
C LYS A 20 51.27 17.69 -10.66
N GLU A 21 51.87 16.57 -11.03
CA GLU A 21 51.18 15.30 -11.24
C GLU A 21 50.60 14.74 -9.94
N ASP A 22 51.34 14.77 -8.83
CA ASP A 22 50.83 14.32 -7.53
C ASP A 22 49.69 15.20 -7.03
N ARG A 23 49.77 16.51 -7.26
CA ARG A 23 48.69 17.45 -6.90
C ARG A 23 47.47 17.27 -7.81
N ALA A 24 47.67 16.99 -9.09
CA ALA A 24 46.59 16.65 -10.02
C ALA A 24 45.95 15.29 -9.69
N ALA A 25 46.73 14.30 -9.27
CA ALA A 25 46.26 12.99 -8.83
C ALA A 25 45.51 13.06 -7.49
N HIS A 26 45.96 13.93 -6.57
CA HIS A 26 45.26 14.19 -5.31
C HIS A 26 43.92 14.90 -5.56
N LEU A 27 43.89 15.93 -6.42
CA LEU A 27 42.64 16.61 -6.82
C LEU A 27 41.71 15.69 -7.62
N ALA A 28 42.25 14.81 -8.47
CA ALA A 28 41.46 13.80 -9.17
C ALA A 28 40.89 12.75 -8.21
N ARG A 29 41.62 12.34 -7.17
CA ARG A 29 41.09 11.46 -6.11
C ARG A 29 40.02 12.14 -5.25
N GLU A 30 40.15 13.43 -4.98
CA GLU A 30 39.13 14.22 -4.28
C GLU A 30 37.86 14.41 -5.13
N GLN A 31 38.00 14.66 -6.44
CA GLN A 31 36.86 14.77 -7.35
C GLN A 31 36.21 13.42 -7.66
N VAL A 32 36.97 12.32 -7.75
CA VAL A 32 36.43 10.97 -7.88
C VAL A 32 35.76 10.51 -6.57
N GLY A 33 36.27 10.91 -5.40
CA GLY A 33 35.63 10.69 -4.09
C GLY A 33 34.32 11.47 -3.93
N ALA A 34 34.29 12.74 -4.37
CA ALA A 34 33.09 13.57 -4.35
C ALA A 34 32.05 13.15 -5.42
N ALA A 35 32.49 12.63 -6.57
CA ALA A 35 31.62 12.07 -7.61
C ALA A 35 31.08 10.66 -7.25
N ALA A 36 31.85 9.87 -6.48
CA ALA A 36 31.40 8.58 -5.94
C ALA A 36 30.40 8.74 -4.77
N ALA A 37 30.52 9.80 -3.97
CA ALA A 37 29.57 10.13 -2.90
C ALA A 37 28.24 10.70 -3.41
N ARG A 38 28.17 11.15 -4.67
CA ARG A 38 26.92 11.63 -5.33
C ARG A 38 26.24 10.58 -6.23
N ARG A 39 26.78 9.37 -6.34
CA ARG A 39 26.18 8.26 -7.11
C ARG A 39 25.79 7.08 -6.22
N LYS A 40 24.95 7.32 -5.22
CA LYS A 40 24.11 6.27 -4.63
C LYS A 40 22.74 6.79 -4.18
N ALA A 41 22.13 7.62 -5.03
CA ALA A 41 20.69 7.84 -5.03
C ALA A 41 20.14 7.36 -6.38
N ARG A 42 20.36 6.08 -6.72
CA ARG A 42 19.44 5.40 -7.64
C ARG A 42 18.17 5.15 -6.84
N SER A 43 17.35 6.19 -6.77
CA SER A 43 15.93 6.07 -6.47
C SER A 43 15.36 5.23 -7.60
N THR A 44 15.33 3.92 -7.41
CA THR A 44 14.58 3.01 -8.27
C THR A 44 13.12 3.35 -8.03
N TRP A 45 12.60 4.25 -8.84
CA TRP A 45 11.18 4.53 -9.00
C TRP A 45 10.51 3.24 -9.46
N TRP A 46 9.94 2.48 -8.53
CA TRP A 46 9.00 1.40 -8.80
C TRP A 46 7.81 1.55 -7.84
N PRO A 47 6.57 1.37 -8.32
CA PRO A 47 5.40 1.99 -7.71
C PRO A 47 4.98 1.34 -6.38
N PHE A 48 4.56 2.18 -5.44
CA PHE A 48 4.10 1.85 -4.09
C PHE A 48 2.65 2.35 -3.94
N LEU A 49 1.64 1.52 -3.61
CA LEU A 49 0.20 1.87 -3.67
C LEU A 49 -0.66 1.11 -2.62
N ALA A 50 -0.89 1.61 -1.40
CA ALA A 50 -1.98 1.02 -0.60
C ALA A 50 -3.30 1.37 -1.29
N ILE A 51 -4.29 0.46 -1.34
CA ILE A 51 -5.54 0.75 -2.06
C ILE A 51 -6.73 0.39 -1.17
N THR A 52 -7.49 1.43 -0.83
CA THR A 52 -8.89 1.30 -0.42
C THR A 52 -9.73 1.17 -1.69
N SER A 53 -10.57 0.13 -1.77
CA SER A 53 -11.41 -0.15 -2.94
C SER A 53 -12.30 1.05 -3.29
N PHE A 54 -12.23 1.54 -4.52
CA PHE A 54 -12.85 2.78 -4.95
C PHE A 54 -13.82 2.53 -6.10
N PHE A 55 -15.01 3.15 -6.01
CA PHE A 55 -16.11 3.16 -6.98
C PHE A 55 -16.55 1.74 -7.32
N ILE A 56 -17.68 1.26 -6.81
CA ILE A 56 -18.89 1.36 -7.61
C ILE A 56 -20.11 0.97 -6.78
N SER A 57 -21.19 1.67 -7.09
CA SER A 57 -22.56 1.32 -6.79
C SER A 57 -22.86 -0.05 -7.36
N SER A 58 -23.28 -1.01 -6.54
CA SER A 58 -23.93 -2.19 -7.08
C SER A 58 -25.05 -1.73 -8.01
N VAL A 59 -24.87 -1.92 -9.32
CA VAL A 59 -25.99 -1.89 -10.23
C VAL A 59 -26.76 -3.14 -9.88
N ALA A 60 -27.79 -2.98 -9.05
CA ALA A 60 -28.79 -4.01 -8.88
C ALA A 60 -29.47 -4.16 -10.25
N SER A 61 -28.94 -5.06 -11.08
CA SER A 61 -29.68 -5.56 -12.23
C SER A 61 -30.85 -6.36 -11.66
N ALA A 62 -32.01 -5.72 -11.58
CA ALA A 62 -33.27 -6.43 -11.53
C ALA A 62 -33.43 -7.13 -12.88
N ASP A 63 -33.10 -8.42 -12.93
CA ASP A 63 -33.42 -9.27 -14.08
C ASP A 63 -34.71 -10.03 -13.75
N ASP A 64 -35.80 -9.57 -14.35
CA ASP A 64 -37.07 -10.27 -14.40
C ASP A 64 -36.94 -11.42 -15.41
N GLY A 65 -36.69 -12.65 -14.95
CA GLY A 65 -36.84 -13.81 -15.82
C GLY A 65 -36.28 -15.14 -15.33
N ALA A 66 -37.22 -16.05 -15.06
CA ALA A 66 -37.12 -17.51 -14.96
C ALA A 66 -36.82 -18.10 -13.57
N GLY A 67 -37.84 -18.79 -13.04
CA GLY A 67 -37.93 -19.33 -11.69
C GLY A 67 -36.71 -20.15 -11.24
N SER A 68 -36.09 -19.67 -10.19
CA SER A 68 -35.41 -20.49 -9.20
C SER A 68 -35.78 -19.90 -7.84
N ASP A 69 -36.20 -20.77 -6.93
CA ASP A 69 -36.47 -20.41 -5.55
C ASP A 69 -35.20 -19.76 -4.97
N PRO A 70 -35.21 -18.45 -4.62
CA PRO A 70 -33.99 -17.71 -4.25
C PRO A 70 -33.39 -18.17 -2.91
N SER A 71 -34.06 -19.12 -2.24
CA SER A 71 -33.65 -19.72 -0.97
C SER A 71 -32.51 -20.75 -1.08
N GLY A 72 -32.07 -21.12 -2.30
CA GLY A 72 -30.98 -22.08 -2.54
C GLY A 72 -29.61 -21.43 -2.83
N PHE A 73 -28.52 -22.10 -2.42
CA PHE A 73 -27.16 -21.70 -2.80
C PHE A 73 -26.94 -21.90 -4.31
N THR A 74 -26.57 -20.83 -5.00
CA THR A 74 -26.21 -20.86 -6.42
C THR A 74 -24.70 -20.80 -6.57
N LEU A 75 -24.11 -21.90 -7.05
CA LEU A 75 -22.70 -21.95 -7.43
C LEU A 75 -22.54 -21.25 -8.79
N LEU A 76 -21.62 -20.28 -8.86
CA LEU A 76 -21.28 -19.55 -10.09
C LEU A 76 -22.52 -18.92 -10.74
N SER A 77 -22.98 -17.80 -10.17
CA SER A 77 -24.15 -16.99 -10.57
C SER A 77 -24.57 -17.20 -12.01
N ASN A 78 -25.86 -17.47 -12.30
CA ASN A 78 -26.34 -17.57 -13.68
C ASN A 78 -26.53 -16.20 -14.37
N ALA A 79 -25.96 -15.13 -13.80
CA ALA A 79 -26.08 -13.78 -14.34
C ALA A 79 -25.61 -13.69 -15.81
N THR A 80 -26.22 -12.76 -16.55
CA THR A 80 -25.79 -12.36 -17.88
C THR A 80 -24.34 -11.87 -17.80
N ASN A 81 -23.51 -12.30 -18.76
CA ASN A 81 -22.10 -11.94 -18.79
C ASN A 81 -21.94 -10.54 -19.38
N VAL A 82 -22.27 -9.52 -18.58
CA VAL A 82 -22.02 -8.12 -18.90
C VAL A 82 -20.71 -7.71 -18.22
N THR A 83 -19.78 -7.19 -19.02
CA THR A 83 -18.48 -6.73 -18.52
C THR A 83 -18.52 -5.21 -18.35
N HIS A 84 -18.26 -4.75 -17.13
CA HIS A 84 -18.02 -3.34 -16.85
C HIS A 84 -16.55 -3.17 -16.49
N TRP A 85 -15.88 -2.18 -17.06
CA TRP A 85 -14.49 -1.93 -16.72
C TRP A 85 -14.17 -0.45 -16.75
N GLY A 86 -13.13 -0.07 -16.02
CA GLY A 86 -12.74 1.31 -15.83
C GLY A 86 -11.28 1.43 -15.48
N LEU A 87 -10.69 2.55 -15.88
CA LEU A 87 -9.32 2.91 -15.56
C LEU A 87 -9.28 4.30 -14.97
N GLY A 88 -8.35 4.49 -14.06
CA GLY A 88 -8.22 5.72 -13.33
C GLY A 88 -6.87 5.85 -12.66
N ALA A 89 -6.68 7.00 -12.04
CA ALA A 89 -5.50 7.29 -11.28
C ALA A 89 -5.88 8.17 -10.08
N GLY A 90 -5.07 8.07 -9.04
CA GLY A 90 -5.24 8.82 -7.82
C GLY A 90 -3.93 9.01 -7.10
N ALA A 91 -4.03 9.61 -5.91
CA ALA A 91 -2.96 9.70 -4.96
C ALA A 91 -3.53 9.49 -3.55
N GLU A 92 -2.79 8.78 -2.72
CA GLU A 92 -3.06 8.62 -1.30
C GLU A 92 -1.98 9.31 -0.49
N VAL A 93 -2.39 9.93 0.60
CA VAL A 93 -1.52 10.37 1.69
C VAL A 93 -1.91 9.65 2.97
N GLN A 94 -0.95 9.04 3.64
CA GLN A 94 -1.20 8.29 4.88
C GLN A 94 -0.09 8.56 5.90
N THR A 95 -0.47 8.78 7.16
CA THR A 95 0.50 8.89 8.25
C THR A 95 1.05 7.53 8.62
N MET A 96 2.37 7.42 8.80
CA MET A 96 2.97 6.17 9.26
C MET A 96 2.93 6.04 10.80
N PRO A 97 2.71 4.83 11.35
CA PRO A 97 2.61 4.62 12.80
C PRO A 97 3.94 4.77 13.54
N TYR A 98 5.07 4.64 12.82
CA TYR A 98 6.42 4.63 13.38
C TYR A 98 6.85 6.02 13.91
N LYS A 99 7.62 6.03 15.01
CA LYS A 99 8.17 7.25 15.61
C LYS A 99 9.02 8.01 14.60
N HIS A 100 8.80 9.33 14.51
CA HIS A 100 9.52 10.21 13.59
C HIS A 100 9.43 9.80 12.11
N TYR A 101 8.40 9.03 11.75
CA TYR A 101 8.01 8.81 10.36
C TYR A 101 6.85 9.76 10.04
N GLY A 102 7.06 10.60 9.01
CA GLY A 102 6.02 11.47 8.46
C GLY A 102 4.91 10.73 7.71
N ALA A 103 4.10 11.49 6.97
CA ALA A 103 3.13 10.93 6.04
C ALA A 103 3.82 10.52 4.74
N ASN A 104 3.37 9.42 4.15
CA ASN A 104 3.77 8.99 2.82
C ASN A 104 2.71 9.38 1.81
N VAL A 105 3.17 9.80 0.64
CA VAL A 105 2.32 10.05 -0.52
C VAL A 105 2.64 8.99 -1.57
N ALA A 106 1.61 8.34 -2.08
CA ALA A 106 1.70 7.28 -3.08
C ALA A 106 0.73 7.57 -4.23
N PRO A 107 1.13 7.40 -5.50
CA PRO A 107 0.15 7.33 -6.58
C PRO A 107 -0.75 6.10 -6.35
N ILE A 108 -1.89 6.03 -7.03
CA ILE A 108 -2.78 4.86 -7.03
C ILE A 108 -3.33 4.66 -8.46
N PRO A 109 -2.93 3.61 -9.21
CA PRO A 109 -3.69 3.18 -10.36
C PRO A 109 -5.03 2.63 -9.87
N LEU A 110 -6.10 3.12 -10.46
CA LEU A 110 -7.45 2.65 -10.18
C LEU A 110 -7.86 1.80 -11.36
N ILE A 111 -8.00 0.50 -11.11
CA ILE A 111 -8.50 -0.45 -12.10
C ILE A 111 -9.83 -0.94 -11.55
N TYR A 112 -10.84 -0.88 -12.38
CA TYR A 112 -12.13 -1.49 -12.14
C TYR A 112 -12.42 -2.50 -13.24
N PHE A 113 -12.84 -3.69 -12.86
CA PHE A 113 -13.36 -4.69 -13.77
C PHE A 113 -14.39 -5.51 -13.02
N ASP A 114 -15.57 -5.68 -13.58
CA ASP A 114 -16.59 -6.56 -13.02
C ASP A 114 -17.27 -7.31 -14.15
N ASP A 115 -17.29 -8.63 -14.01
CA ASP A 115 -18.07 -9.52 -14.86
C ASP A 115 -18.75 -10.61 -14.02
N LYS A 116 -19.28 -11.63 -14.69
CA LYS A 116 -19.94 -12.76 -14.06
C LYS A 116 -19.06 -13.53 -13.04
N TRP A 117 -17.75 -13.52 -13.22
CA TRP A 117 -16.79 -14.39 -12.51
C TRP A 117 -15.85 -13.62 -11.60
N VAL A 118 -15.48 -12.42 -11.99
CA VAL A 118 -14.37 -11.67 -11.40
C VAL A 118 -14.83 -10.27 -11.09
N ASN A 119 -14.48 -9.81 -9.90
CA ASN A 119 -14.49 -8.41 -9.52
C ASN A 119 -13.05 -7.98 -9.23
N VAL A 120 -12.58 -6.93 -9.91
CA VAL A 120 -11.29 -6.30 -9.66
C VAL A 120 -11.56 -4.85 -9.27
N VAL A 121 -11.07 -4.47 -8.09
CA VAL A 121 -11.09 -3.10 -7.62
C VAL A 121 -9.72 -2.77 -7.03
N GLY A 122 -8.98 -1.91 -7.72
CA GLY A 122 -7.64 -1.53 -7.30
C GLY A 122 -6.69 -2.72 -7.28
N THR A 123 -6.15 -3.06 -6.11
CA THR A 123 -5.24 -4.21 -5.89
C THR A 123 -5.96 -5.45 -5.40
N THR A 124 -7.30 -5.43 -5.35
CA THR A 124 -8.12 -6.56 -4.91
C THR A 124 -8.76 -7.21 -6.14
N VAL A 125 -8.68 -8.54 -6.19
CA VAL A 125 -9.33 -9.40 -7.16
C VAL A 125 -10.16 -10.42 -6.39
N ASP A 126 -11.45 -10.46 -6.66
CA ASP A 126 -12.40 -11.41 -6.09
C ASP A 126 -12.90 -12.33 -7.20
N LEU A 127 -12.67 -13.63 -7.05
CA LEU A 127 -13.29 -14.68 -7.85
C LEU A 127 -14.64 -15.04 -7.21
N LYS A 128 -15.73 -14.65 -7.86
CA LYS A 128 -17.11 -14.91 -7.42
C LYS A 128 -17.36 -16.41 -7.44
N VAL A 129 -17.65 -16.99 -6.26
CA VAL A 129 -17.86 -18.44 -6.09
C VAL A 129 -19.34 -18.77 -6.13
N GLY A 130 -20.16 -18.02 -5.40
CA GLY A 130 -21.58 -18.29 -5.32
C GLY A 130 -22.34 -17.25 -4.53
N GLN A 131 -23.65 -17.38 -4.56
CA GLN A 131 -24.58 -16.49 -3.87
C GLN A 131 -25.69 -17.31 -3.24
N TRP A 132 -26.15 -16.86 -2.07
CA TRP A 132 -27.29 -17.43 -1.36
C TRP A 132 -28.11 -16.27 -0.79
N ASP A 133 -29.29 -16.04 -1.38
CA ASP A 133 -30.13 -14.88 -1.07
C ASP A 133 -29.30 -13.57 -1.13
N SER A 134 -29.19 -12.84 -0.01
CA SER A 134 -28.45 -11.60 0.09
C SER A 134 -26.97 -11.78 0.46
N VAL A 135 -26.46 -13.02 0.49
CA VAL A 135 -25.08 -13.35 0.85
C VAL A 135 -24.30 -13.79 -0.38
N SER A 136 -23.19 -13.13 -0.68
CA SER A 136 -22.24 -13.52 -1.71
C SER A 136 -20.95 -14.08 -1.11
N ILE A 137 -20.35 -15.03 -1.83
CA ILE A 137 -19.11 -15.73 -1.45
C ILE A 137 -18.11 -15.57 -2.60
N ALA A 138 -16.89 -15.18 -2.26
CA ALA A 138 -15.80 -15.09 -3.22
C ALA A 138 -14.46 -15.57 -2.62
N LEU A 139 -13.51 -15.90 -3.50
CA LEU A 139 -12.10 -16.03 -3.15
C LEU A 139 -11.39 -14.73 -3.51
N ARG A 140 -10.80 -14.10 -2.51
CA ARG A 140 -10.08 -12.84 -2.63
C ARG A 140 -8.59 -13.07 -2.78
N GLY A 141 -7.98 -12.38 -3.72
CA GLY A 141 -6.56 -12.05 -3.76
C GLY A 141 -6.40 -10.53 -3.58
N ARG A 142 -5.49 -10.10 -2.70
CA ARG A 142 -5.22 -8.68 -2.44
C ARG A 142 -3.72 -8.43 -2.40
N VAL A 143 -3.26 -7.43 -3.15
CA VAL A 143 -1.90 -6.90 -2.98
C VAL A 143 -1.97 -5.74 -1.99
N GLY A 144 -1.45 -5.98 -0.79
CA GLY A 144 -1.16 -4.96 0.19
C GLY A 144 0.11 -4.23 -0.18
N ILE A 145 0.09 -2.90 -0.09
CA ILE A 145 1.27 -2.08 -0.34
C ILE A 145 1.37 -1.03 0.76
N LEU A 146 2.54 -0.43 0.94
CA LEU A 146 2.88 0.44 2.07
C LEU A 146 2.73 -0.24 3.45
N GLU A 147 2.67 -1.57 3.50
CA GLU A 147 2.53 -2.31 4.75
C GLU A 147 3.84 -2.34 5.56
N GLY A 148 4.98 -2.25 4.86
CA GLY A 148 6.33 -2.32 5.43
C GLY A 148 7.14 -1.03 5.28
N TYR A 149 8.41 -1.09 5.69
CA TYR A 149 9.32 0.05 5.73
C TYR A 149 10.75 -0.32 5.36
N LYS A 150 11.54 0.68 5.02
CA LYS A 150 13.01 0.58 4.93
C LYS A 150 13.65 1.22 6.15
N GLN A 151 14.84 0.75 6.50
CA GLN A 151 15.59 1.31 7.62
C GLN A 151 15.90 2.81 7.47
N SER A 152 15.94 3.30 6.23
CA SER A 152 16.20 4.70 5.89
C SER A 152 14.98 5.62 6.03
N ASP A 153 13.79 5.05 6.22
CA ASP A 153 12.55 5.81 6.14
C ASP A 153 12.31 6.72 7.37
N ALA A 154 12.82 6.30 8.53
CA ALA A 154 12.73 7.07 9.76
C ALA A 154 13.91 6.76 10.71
N PRO A 155 14.34 7.72 11.54
CA PRO A 155 15.42 7.51 12.50
C PRO A 155 15.22 6.30 13.44
N VAL A 156 13.97 6.04 13.84
CA VAL A 156 13.63 4.88 14.69
C VAL A 156 13.85 3.54 14.00
N LEU A 157 13.95 3.52 12.67
CA LEU A 157 14.10 2.33 11.84
C LEU A 157 15.56 2.07 11.44
N ASN A 158 16.48 2.97 11.77
CA ASN A 158 17.90 2.83 11.43
C ASN A 158 18.47 1.49 11.95
N GLY A 159 19.07 0.70 11.06
CA GLY A 159 19.61 -0.63 11.36
C GLY A 159 18.57 -1.70 11.66
N MET A 160 17.28 -1.45 11.42
CA MET A 160 16.29 -2.53 11.28
C MET A 160 16.53 -3.24 9.94
N GLN A 161 16.13 -4.50 9.86
CA GLN A 161 15.92 -5.14 8.57
C GLN A 161 14.74 -4.48 7.86
N ASN A 162 14.85 -4.31 6.55
CA ASN A 162 13.74 -3.82 5.75
C ASN A 162 12.57 -4.82 5.83
N ARG A 163 11.36 -4.30 5.97
CA ARG A 163 10.13 -5.10 5.92
C ARG A 163 9.45 -4.85 4.59
N ASP A 164 8.98 -5.93 3.97
CA ASP A 164 8.44 -5.84 2.62
C ASP A 164 7.27 -4.87 2.58
N SER A 165 7.43 -3.82 1.76
CA SER A 165 6.35 -2.85 1.54
C SER A 165 5.22 -3.42 0.69
N VAL A 166 5.39 -4.60 0.08
CA VAL A 166 4.37 -5.30 -0.71
C VAL A 166 4.10 -6.68 -0.10
N ALA A 167 2.83 -7.00 0.09
CA ALA A 167 2.38 -8.29 0.60
C ALA A 167 1.25 -8.83 -0.27
N PHE A 168 1.29 -10.11 -0.60
CA PHE A 168 0.19 -10.78 -1.25
C PHE A 168 -0.64 -11.49 -0.20
N TRP A 169 -1.95 -11.25 -0.24
CA TRP A 169 -2.94 -11.79 0.67
C TRP A 169 -3.96 -12.57 -0.14
N TYR A 170 -4.40 -13.71 0.37
CA TYR A 170 -5.47 -14.47 -0.29
C TYR A 170 -6.34 -15.20 0.72
N GLY A 171 -7.61 -15.46 0.38
CA GLY A 171 -8.52 -16.23 1.21
C GLY A 171 -9.99 -15.96 0.93
N PRO A 172 -10.90 -16.60 1.66
CA PRO A 172 -12.33 -16.41 1.46
C PRO A 172 -12.79 -15.01 1.88
N THR A 173 -13.84 -14.53 1.21
CA THR A 173 -14.62 -13.37 1.61
C THR A 173 -16.11 -13.66 1.47
N LEU A 174 -16.89 -13.09 2.37
CA LEU A 174 -18.34 -13.15 2.39
C LEU A 174 -18.85 -11.70 2.41
N ALA A 175 -19.88 -11.39 1.65
CA ALA A 175 -20.59 -10.12 1.76
C ALA A 175 -22.07 -10.36 1.91
N TRP A 176 -22.69 -9.66 2.86
CA TRP A 176 -24.12 -9.66 3.12
C TRP A 176 -24.68 -8.28 2.80
N ASP A 177 -25.57 -8.23 1.83
CA ASP A 177 -26.25 -7.01 1.42
C ASP A 177 -27.57 -6.86 2.18
N SER A 178 -27.86 -5.65 2.65
CA SER A 178 -29.09 -5.32 3.35
C SER A 178 -29.54 -3.90 3.04
N ALA A 179 -30.78 -3.55 3.42
CA ALA A 179 -31.29 -2.19 3.31
C ALA A 179 -30.46 -1.16 4.12
N LEU A 180 -29.69 -1.60 5.12
CA LEU A 180 -28.85 -0.71 5.93
C LEU A 180 -27.47 -0.47 5.32
N GLY A 181 -27.03 -1.33 4.40
CA GLY A 181 -25.69 -1.34 3.84
C GLY A 181 -25.16 -2.77 3.63
N THR A 182 -23.92 -2.86 3.19
CA THR A 182 -23.22 -4.13 2.96
C THR A 182 -22.28 -4.40 4.13
N LEU A 183 -22.41 -5.60 4.72
CA LEU A 183 -21.48 -6.13 5.71
C LEU A 183 -20.61 -7.19 5.04
N SER A 184 -19.31 -6.96 4.95
CA SER A 184 -18.34 -7.90 4.39
C SER A 184 -17.43 -8.47 5.46
N SER A 185 -16.99 -9.70 5.28
CA SER A 185 -15.95 -10.31 6.10
C SER A 185 -14.91 -11.00 5.22
N SER A 186 -13.68 -11.08 5.68
CA SER A 186 -12.65 -11.88 5.02
C SER A 186 -11.68 -12.49 6.01
N TYR A 187 -11.06 -13.59 5.61
CA TYR A 187 -9.95 -14.20 6.34
C TYR A 187 -8.82 -14.47 5.34
N LEU A 188 -7.72 -13.74 5.45
CA LEU A 188 -6.66 -13.72 4.45
C LEU A 188 -5.33 -14.20 5.02
N PHE A 189 -4.58 -14.92 4.20
CA PHE A 189 -3.26 -15.48 4.49
C PHE A 189 -2.19 -14.75 3.67
N GLY A 190 -1.04 -14.46 4.29
CA GLY A 190 0.08 -13.72 3.67
C GLY A 190 1.38 -14.52 3.61
N GLY A 191 1.29 -15.86 3.57
CA GLY A 191 2.45 -16.73 3.70
C GLY A 191 3.14 -16.55 5.05
N ASN A 192 4.45 -16.25 5.05
CA ASN A 192 5.23 -16.02 6.27
C ASN A 192 4.93 -14.68 6.97
N LYS A 193 4.12 -13.80 6.37
CA LYS A 193 3.70 -12.52 6.95
C LYS A 193 2.50 -12.65 7.89
N GLY A 194 1.93 -13.85 8.04
CA GLY A 194 0.85 -14.11 8.98
C GLY A 194 -0.54 -14.12 8.34
N ARG A 195 -1.54 -13.78 9.17
CA ARG A 195 -2.97 -13.88 8.87
C ARG A 195 -3.70 -12.63 9.32
N GLN A 196 -4.79 -12.32 8.64
CA GLN A 196 -5.69 -11.23 9.01
C GLN A 196 -7.14 -11.66 8.83
N ALA A 197 -8.00 -11.17 9.69
CA ALA A 197 -9.46 -11.28 9.55
C ALA A 197 -10.04 -9.87 9.55
N SER A 198 -11.08 -9.63 8.76
CA SER A 198 -11.73 -8.32 8.74
C SER A 198 -13.24 -8.45 8.75
N LEU A 199 -13.88 -7.43 9.32
CA LEU A 199 -15.30 -7.15 9.23
C LEU A 199 -15.45 -5.70 8.77
N ASP A 200 -16.07 -5.50 7.62
CA ASP A 200 -16.25 -4.22 6.97
C ASP A 200 -17.73 -3.91 6.83
N PHE A 201 -18.16 -2.71 7.22
CA PHE A 201 -19.50 -2.23 6.99
C PHE A 201 -19.44 -0.94 6.17
N ARG A 202 -20.20 -0.90 5.08
CA ARG A 202 -20.35 0.27 4.22
C ARG A 202 -21.82 0.53 3.95
N LYS A 203 -22.21 1.81 3.98
CA LYS A 203 -23.54 2.24 3.55
C LYS A 203 -23.38 3.17 2.36
N GLU A 204 -24.00 2.83 1.25
CA GLU A 204 -24.00 3.70 0.09
C GLU A 204 -25.22 4.62 0.10
N ILE A 205 -24.97 5.91 -0.08
CA ILE A 205 -26.00 6.95 -0.11
C ILE A 205 -25.81 7.70 -1.43
N GLN A 206 -26.71 7.47 -2.37
CA GLN A 206 -26.73 8.16 -3.65
C GLN A 206 -27.67 9.36 -3.58
N ALA A 207 -27.20 10.52 -4.03
CA ALA A 207 -27.96 11.76 -4.10
C ALA A 207 -27.61 12.49 -5.41
N ALA A 208 -28.44 12.29 -6.44
CA ALA A 208 -28.19 12.77 -7.80
C ALA A 208 -26.81 12.32 -8.32
N ARG A 209 -25.87 13.25 -8.53
CA ARG A 209 -24.50 12.98 -9.00
C ARG A 209 -23.51 12.68 -7.87
N TRP A 210 -23.95 12.69 -6.62
CA TRP A 210 -23.11 12.44 -5.46
C TRP A 210 -23.33 11.03 -4.93
N THR A 211 -22.23 10.35 -4.61
CA THR A 211 -22.26 9.11 -3.85
C THR A 211 -21.44 9.30 -2.58
N VAL A 212 -22.09 9.16 -1.43
CA VAL A 212 -21.45 9.22 -0.12
C VAL A 212 -21.45 7.83 0.48
N VAL A 213 -20.28 7.35 0.89
CA VAL A 213 -20.08 6.01 1.45
C VAL A 213 -19.35 6.13 2.79
N PRO A 214 -20.07 6.35 3.91
CA PRO A 214 -19.50 6.08 5.22
C PRO A 214 -19.12 4.59 5.32
N HIS A 215 -17.96 4.32 5.92
CA HIS A 215 -17.47 2.97 6.12
C HIS A 215 -16.77 2.80 7.47
N MET A 216 -16.79 1.57 7.97
CA MET A 216 -16.10 1.16 9.17
C MET A 216 -15.53 -0.24 8.97
N THR A 217 -14.27 -0.43 9.35
CA THR A 217 -13.59 -1.72 9.23
C THR A 217 -12.97 -2.09 10.58
N VAL A 218 -13.21 -3.31 11.03
CA VAL A 218 -12.51 -3.93 12.16
C VAL A 218 -11.62 -5.03 11.61
N GLU A 219 -10.33 -4.93 11.82
CA GLU A 219 -9.35 -5.93 11.41
C GLU A 219 -8.70 -6.57 12.64
N TRP A 220 -8.58 -7.88 12.62
CA TRP A 220 -7.70 -8.64 13.49
C TRP A 220 -6.46 -9.04 12.72
N LEU A 221 -5.30 -8.87 13.35
CA LEU A 221 -3.99 -9.14 12.80
C LEU A 221 -3.30 -10.18 13.69
N SER A 222 -2.78 -11.24 13.07
CA SER A 222 -2.10 -12.32 13.82
C SER A 222 -0.81 -11.82 14.48
N GLY A 223 -0.37 -12.51 15.53
CA GLY A 223 0.93 -12.23 16.15
C GLY A 223 2.08 -12.24 15.12
N ASP A 224 2.06 -13.18 14.17
CA ASP A 224 3.06 -13.24 13.09
C ASP A 224 3.09 -11.98 12.21
N TYR A 225 1.92 -11.39 11.91
CA TYR A 225 1.84 -10.13 11.16
C TYR A 225 2.45 -8.99 11.96
N VAL A 226 2.03 -8.89 13.21
CA VAL A 226 2.48 -7.83 14.10
C VAL A 226 3.98 -7.94 14.37
N ASP A 227 4.50 -9.15 14.56
CA ASP A 227 5.92 -9.41 14.76
C ASP A 227 6.74 -9.09 13.51
N TYR A 228 6.22 -9.42 12.32
CA TYR A 228 6.89 -9.10 11.06
C TYR A 228 6.99 -7.58 10.82
N TYR A 229 5.92 -6.82 11.07
CA TYR A 229 5.87 -5.38 10.74
C TYR A 229 6.21 -4.44 11.90
N TYR A 230 6.15 -4.91 13.15
CA TYR A 230 6.34 -4.08 14.34
C TYR A 230 7.28 -4.71 15.37
N GLY A 231 7.77 -5.93 15.13
CA GLY A 231 8.74 -6.61 15.99
C GLY A 231 10.13 -5.97 15.94
N VAL A 232 10.89 -6.20 17.00
CA VAL A 232 12.32 -5.87 17.09
C VAL A 232 13.06 -7.12 17.52
N THR A 233 13.85 -7.68 16.61
CA THR A 233 14.66 -8.87 16.87
C THR A 233 15.86 -8.54 17.77
N PRO A 234 16.48 -9.53 18.44
CA PRO A 234 17.66 -9.30 19.29
C PRO A 234 18.82 -8.60 18.58
N SER A 235 19.02 -8.85 17.29
CA SER A 235 20.05 -8.19 16.47
C SER A 235 19.71 -6.75 16.07
N GLU A 236 18.43 -6.36 16.18
CA GLU A 236 17.94 -5.01 15.88
C GLU A 236 17.85 -4.11 17.13
N MET A 237 18.10 -4.68 18.32
CA MET A 237 18.06 -3.98 19.59
C MET A 237 19.07 -2.83 19.66
N ARG A 238 18.66 -1.71 20.25
CA ARG A 238 19.51 -0.55 20.53
C ARG A 238 19.06 0.16 21.81
N PRO A 239 19.88 1.01 22.43
CA PRO A 239 19.40 1.92 23.47
C PRO A 239 18.17 2.70 23.00
N GLY A 240 17.06 2.62 23.75
CA GLY A 240 15.78 3.24 23.38
C GLY A 240 14.89 2.44 22.41
N ARG A 241 15.36 1.27 21.93
CA ARG A 241 14.61 0.32 21.09
C ARG A 241 14.87 -1.11 21.58
N PRO A 242 14.23 -1.55 22.69
CA PRO A 242 14.38 -2.91 23.21
C PRO A 242 13.79 -3.94 22.23
N ALA A 243 14.12 -5.23 22.43
CA ALA A 243 13.47 -6.29 21.69
C ALA A 243 11.97 -6.29 21.97
N TYR A 244 11.20 -6.61 20.94
CA TYR A 244 9.75 -6.65 21.02
C TYR A 244 9.27 -7.78 20.13
N LYS A 245 8.46 -8.66 20.71
CA LYS A 245 7.79 -9.72 20.00
C LYS A 245 6.32 -9.33 19.82
N GLY A 246 5.88 -9.26 18.57
CA GLY A 246 4.50 -8.88 18.26
C GLY A 246 3.49 -9.87 18.83
N SER A 247 2.43 -9.33 19.45
CA SER A 247 1.22 -10.08 19.79
C SER A 247 0.10 -9.73 18.82
N SER A 248 -0.94 -10.57 18.73
CA SER A 248 -2.09 -10.24 17.88
C SER A 248 -2.70 -8.90 18.29
N ALA A 249 -3.20 -8.17 17.30
CA ALA A 249 -3.74 -6.83 17.52
C ALA A 249 -5.02 -6.65 16.70
N SER A 250 -5.88 -5.76 17.16
CA SER A 250 -6.98 -5.24 16.37
C SER A 250 -6.63 -3.86 15.79
N LYS A 251 -7.19 -3.55 14.64
CA LYS A 251 -7.19 -2.21 14.04
C LYS A 251 -8.64 -1.86 13.72
N VAL A 252 -9.10 -0.71 14.18
CA VAL A 252 -10.47 -0.23 13.92
C VAL A 252 -10.38 1.05 13.13
N SER A 253 -10.97 1.05 11.94
CA SER A 253 -10.97 2.16 11.01
C SER A 253 -12.39 2.68 10.81
N ILE A 254 -12.52 4.00 10.75
CA ILE A 254 -13.74 4.66 10.27
C ILE A 254 -13.35 5.65 9.17
N GLY A 255 -14.21 5.82 8.19
CA GLY A 255 -13.97 6.75 7.10
C GLY A 255 -15.23 7.11 6.35
N THR A 256 -15.07 8.02 5.41
CA THR A 256 -16.13 8.39 4.48
C THR A 256 -15.52 8.69 3.13
N ARG A 257 -16.09 8.04 2.12
CA ARG A 257 -15.83 8.33 0.72
C ARG A 257 -16.92 9.24 0.17
N VAL A 258 -16.52 10.22 -0.61
CA VAL A 258 -17.42 11.08 -1.38
C VAL A 258 -16.98 11.04 -2.84
N ALA A 259 -17.89 10.67 -3.73
CA ALA A 259 -17.67 10.66 -5.17
C ALA A 259 -18.66 11.60 -5.85
N TYR A 260 -18.21 12.23 -6.93
CA TYR A 260 -19.00 13.07 -7.81
C TYR A 260 -18.90 12.59 -9.27
N GLN A 261 -20.06 12.35 -9.88
CA GLN A 261 -20.17 11.94 -11.26
C GLN A 261 -20.12 13.18 -12.18
N LEU A 262 -18.96 13.38 -12.81
CA LEU A 262 -18.71 14.47 -13.75
C LEU A 262 -19.54 14.29 -15.02
N THR A 263 -19.54 13.07 -15.56
CA THR A 263 -20.31 12.62 -16.72
C THR A 263 -20.77 11.19 -16.50
N GLU A 264 -21.56 10.63 -17.40
CA GLU A 264 -21.97 9.21 -17.34
C GLU A 264 -20.79 8.23 -17.27
N HIS A 265 -19.60 8.64 -17.70
CA HIS A 265 -18.39 7.82 -17.74
C HIS A 265 -17.29 8.27 -16.78
N GLN A 266 -17.40 9.45 -16.17
CA GLN A 266 -16.30 10.04 -15.41
C GLN A 266 -16.72 10.35 -13.99
N SER A 267 -15.90 9.90 -13.04
CA SER A 267 -16.10 10.18 -11.62
C SER A 267 -14.80 10.65 -10.98
N VAL A 268 -14.92 11.60 -10.07
CA VAL A 268 -13.86 12.00 -9.15
C VAL A 268 -14.32 11.72 -7.73
N GLY A 269 -13.41 11.37 -6.84
CA GLY A 269 -13.78 11.11 -5.45
C GLY A 269 -12.63 11.24 -4.48
N VAL A 270 -13.00 11.49 -3.23
CA VAL A 270 -12.09 11.55 -2.10
C VAL A 270 -12.54 10.55 -1.04
N ASP A 271 -11.60 9.88 -0.38
CA ASP A 271 -11.83 9.04 0.79
C ASP A 271 -10.95 9.56 1.91
N ILE A 272 -11.53 9.75 3.10
CA ILE A 272 -10.80 10.18 4.29
C ILE A 272 -11.10 9.17 5.39
N SER A 273 -10.06 8.72 6.09
CA SER A 273 -10.19 7.72 7.14
C SER A 273 -9.24 7.96 8.32
N VAL A 274 -9.64 7.41 9.46
CA VAL A 274 -8.80 7.31 10.66
C VAL A 274 -8.89 5.89 11.21
N ALA A 275 -7.74 5.32 11.53
CA ALA A 275 -7.59 3.99 12.09
C ALA A 275 -6.95 4.06 13.48
N HIS A 276 -7.57 3.43 14.46
CA HIS A 276 -7.02 3.20 15.79
C HIS A 276 -6.31 1.83 15.83
N LEU A 277 -5.06 1.82 16.31
CA LEU A 277 -4.21 0.65 16.41
C LEU A 277 -4.28 0.04 17.82
N GLY A 278 -4.43 -1.27 17.90
CA GLY A 278 -4.47 -2.02 19.16
C GLY A 278 -3.09 -2.24 19.80
N GLY A 279 -3.12 -2.70 21.06
CA GLY A 279 -1.95 -2.85 21.94
C GLY A 279 -0.77 -3.61 21.31
N GLY A 280 -1.02 -4.75 20.66
CA GLY A 280 0.05 -5.52 20.01
C GLY A 280 0.86 -4.72 18.97
N ILE A 281 0.27 -3.67 18.38
CA ILE A 281 1.00 -2.74 17.51
C ILE A 281 1.57 -1.58 18.33
N THR A 282 0.75 -0.93 19.15
CA THR A 282 1.12 0.33 19.82
C THR A 282 2.14 0.15 20.94
N ASP A 283 2.28 -1.06 21.47
CA ASP A 283 3.26 -1.40 22.50
C ASP A 283 4.66 -1.62 21.90
N SER A 284 4.76 -1.72 20.57
CA SER A 284 6.05 -1.79 19.90
C SER A 284 6.86 -0.51 20.16
N PRO A 285 8.17 -0.63 20.49
CA PRO A 285 9.03 0.53 20.70
C PRO A 285 9.24 1.35 19.41
N LEU A 286 8.89 0.79 18.24
CA LEU A 286 8.93 1.48 16.95
C LEU A 286 7.77 2.47 16.78
N VAL A 287 6.63 2.22 17.43
CA VAL A 287 5.37 2.92 17.18
C VAL A 287 5.27 4.17 18.05
N GLY A 288 4.93 5.29 17.41
CA GLY A 288 4.79 6.60 18.06
C GLY A 288 3.38 7.16 18.03
N ARG A 289 2.46 6.51 17.31
CA ARG A 289 1.09 6.98 17.10
C ARG A 289 0.12 5.82 17.27
N ARG A 290 -0.99 6.08 17.97
CA ARG A 290 -2.11 5.14 18.11
C ARG A 290 -3.17 5.31 17.02
N PHE A 291 -3.16 6.47 16.36
CA PHE A 291 -4.07 6.81 15.28
C PHE A 291 -3.28 7.03 13.99
N VAL A 292 -3.77 6.43 12.91
CA VAL A 292 -3.28 6.61 11.54
C VAL A 292 -4.39 7.26 10.73
N THR A 293 -4.10 8.37 10.07
CA THR A 293 -5.03 9.06 9.18
C THR A 293 -4.62 8.83 7.73
N GLY A 294 -5.61 8.64 6.86
CA GLY A 294 -5.44 8.50 5.42
C GLY A 294 -6.37 9.43 4.66
N ALA A 295 -5.91 9.90 3.51
CA ALA A 295 -6.75 10.56 2.53
C ALA A 295 -6.35 10.13 1.12
N THR A 296 -7.33 9.75 0.31
CA THR A 296 -7.14 9.30 -1.06
C THR A 296 -7.99 10.13 -2.00
N LEU A 297 -7.38 10.69 -3.05
CA LEU A 297 -8.06 11.35 -4.15
C LEU A 297 -7.95 10.47 -5.39
N GLY A 298 -9.05 10.27 -6.10
CA GLY A 298 -9.08 9.42 -7.30
C GLY A 298 -9.96 10.00 -8.40
N TYR A 299 -9.57 9.75 -9.64
CA TYR A 299 -10.36 9.94 -10.84
C TYR A 299 -10.47 8.62 -11.58
N VAL A 300 -11.67 8.27 -12.05
CA VAL A 300 -11.94 7.03 -12.81
C VAL A 300 -12.78 7.35 -14.05
N TYR A 301 -12.40 6.75 -15.16
CA TYR A 301 -13.18 6.65 -16.37
C TYR A 301 -13.75 5.23 -16.50
N GLN A 302 -15.06 5.10 -16.64
CA GLN A 302 -15.79 3.84 -16.82
C GLN A 302 -16.17 3.67 -18.30
N PHE A 303 -15.76 2.54 -18.87
CA PHE A 303 -16.11 2.11 -20.21
C PHE A 303 -17.40 1.30 -20.17
N ARG A 304 -18.28 1.56 -21.15
CA ARG A 304 -19.45 0.72 -21.42
C ARG A 304 -19.10 -0.36 -22.43
#